data_AF-A0A2G5TAP8-F1
#
_entry.id   AF-A0A2G5TAP8-F1
#
_cell.length_a   1.000
_cell.length_b   1.000
_cell.length_c   1.000
_cell.angle_alpha   90.00
_cell.angle_beta   90.00
_cell.angle_gamma   90.00
#
_symmetry.space_group_name_H-M   'P 1'
#
loop_
_entity.id
_entity.type
_entity.pdbx_description
1 polymer ?
#
loop_
_entity_poly.entity_id
_entity_poly.type
_entity_poly.pdbx_seq_one_letter_code
_entity_poly.pdbx_strand_id
1 'polypeptide(L)'
;MPDVELLKQHKHQNNIVVCDDLMNFFARDKKSQHLLNDLFCLYAHHLNCAIFNLVQSAFTLPPTTRNNSTYIILMKNLSDASQVKALLIQQFAEKWKSVFEAYQEIMSQPYQAMLINNDPLAHPSMRILSNFTDMYPIAHVPI
;
A
#
# COMPACT_ATOMS: atom_id res chain seq x y z
N MET A 1 -20.33 -0.22 -0.53
CA MET A 1 -19.53 0.81 0.16
C MET A 1 -19.36 0.37 1.59
N PRO A 2 -18.18 0.50 2.21
CA PRO A 2 -18.05 0.27 3.65
C PRO A 2 -19.03 1.22 4.37
N ASP A 3 -19.92 0.64 5.17
CA ASP A 3 -20.89 1.40 5.94
C ASP A 3 -20.16 2.08 7.10
N VAL A 4 -19.98 3.40 6.97
CA VAL A 4 -19.28 4.21 7.98
C VAL A 4 -20.04 4.22 9.30
N GLU A 5 -21.36 4.13 9.28
CA GLU A 5 -22.17 4.07 10.51
C GLU A 5 -21.96 2.74 11.23
N LEU A 6 -21.85 1.64 10.48
CA LEU A 6 -21.45 0.33 11.03
C LEU A 6 -20.04 0.41 11.65
N LEU A 7 -19.08 1.02 10.97
CA LEU A 7 -17.72 1.19 11.51
C LEU A 7 -17.72 2.01 12.81
N LYS A 8 -18.55 3.05 12.90
CA LYS A 8 -18.71 3.86 14.12
C LYS A 8 -19.31 3.07 15.28
N GLN A 9 -20.28 2.18 15.00
CA GLN A 9 -20.87 1.31 16.02
C GLN A 9 -19.83 0.38 16.64
N HIS A 10 -18.87 -0.09 15.84
CA HIS A 10 -17.82 -1.00 16.26
C HIS A 10 -16.48 -0.31 16.60
N LYS A 11 -16.44 1.02 16.77
CA LYS A 11 -15.19 1.81 16.96
C LYS A 11 -14.27 1.36 18.11
N HIS A 12 -14.81 0.63 19.09
CA HIS A 12 -14.06 0.14 20.26
C HIS A 12 -13.52 -1.29 20.06
N GLN A 13 -13.75 -1.89 18.90
CA GLN A 13 -13.27 -3.22 18.53
C GLN A 13 -12.10 -3.08 17.56
N ASN A 14 -11.32 -4.17 17.39
CA ASN A 14 -10.28 -4.24 16.37
C ASN A 14 -10.94 -4.66 15.05
N ASN A 15 -11.21 -3.69 14.17
CA ASN A 15 -11.93 -3.95 12.93
C ASN A 15 -10.97 -4.13 11.76
N ILE A 16 -11.35 -4.97 10.79
CA ILE A 16 -10.63 -5.10 9.52
C ILE A 16 -11.61 -4.77 8.40
N VAL A 17 -11.26 -3.80 7.58
CA VAL A 17 -12.01 -3.39 6.39
C VAL A 17 -11.24 -3.84 5.16
N VAL A 18 -11.84 -4.71 4.35
CA VAL A 18 -11.26 -5.19 3.10
C VAL A 18 -12.04 -4.60 1.93
N CYS A 19 -11.35 -3.80 1.12
CA CYS A 19 -11.83 -3.23 -0.12
C CYS A 19 -11.24 -4.03 -1.28
N ASP A 20 -11.99 -5.00 -1.81
CA ASP A 20 -11.56 -5.84 -2.93
C ASP A 20 -12.18 -5.38 -4.25
N ASP A 21 -11.34 -5.14 -5.27
CA ASP A 21 -11.68 -4.67 -6.61
C ASP A 21 -12.64 -3.46 -6.68
N LEU A 22 -12.59 -2.58 -5.67
CA LEU A 22 -13.40 -1.37 -5.59
C LEU A 22 -12.81 -0.20 -6.38
N MET A 23 -11.73 -0.40 -7.14
CA MET A 23 -11.04 0.64 -7.92
C MET A 23 -11.97 1.39 -8.87
N ASN A 24 -12.74 0.65 -9.68
CA ASN A 24 -13.67 1.23 -10.63
C ASN A 24 -14.77 2.03 -9.94
N PHE A 25 -15.17 1.63 -8.73
CA PHE A 25 -16.15 2.34 -7.93
C PHE A 25 -15.57 3.66 -7.42
N PHE A 26 -14.39 3.64 -6.81
CA PHE A 26 -13.73 4.85 -6.33
C PHE A 26 -13.35 5.81 -7.48
N ALA A 27 -13.07 5.32 -8.68
CA ALA A 27 -12.76 6.18 -9.82
C ALA A 27 -13.98 6.89 -10.44
N ARG A 28 -15.22 6.39 -10.20
CA ARG A 28 -16.43 6.90 -10.86
C ARG A 28 -16.87 8.26 -10.37
N ASP A 29 -16.67 8.58 -9.09
CA ASP A 29 -17.17 9.83 -8.52
C ASP A 29 -16.25 10.41 -7.43
N LYS A 30 -16.23 11.74 -7.36
CA LYS A 30 -15.39 12.47 -6.41
C LYS A 30 -15.73 12.12 -4.96
N LYS A 31 -16.99 11.83 -4.63
CA LYS A 31 -17.38 11.53 -3.24
C LYS A 31 -16.77 10.20 -2.79
N SER A 32 -16.78 9.18 -3.63
CA SER A 32 -16.13 7.90 -3.35
C SER A 32 -14.61 8.03 -3.25
N GLN A 33 -13.97 8.89 -4.05
CA GLN A 33 -12.54 9.21 -3.88
C GLN A 33 -12.23 9.88 -2.54
N HIS A 34 -13.07 10.83 -2.12
CA HIS A 34 -12.94 11.47 -0.82
C HIS A 34 -13.14 10.48 0.33
N LEU A 35 -14.12 9.57 0.22
CA LEU A 35 -14.33 8.52 1.20
C LEU A 35 -13.10 7.61 1.35
N LEU A 36 -12.46 7.21 0.24
CA LEU A 36 -11.24 6.41 0.28
C LEU A 36 -10.09 7.17 0.98
N ASN A 37 -9.94 8.47 0.69
CA ASN A 37 -8.96 9.29 1.39
C ASN A 37 -9.27 9.39 2.89
N ASP A 38 -10.51 9.64 3.28
CA ASP A 38 -10.91 9.74 4.68
C ASP A 38 -10.72 8.41 5.41
N LEU A 39 -10.96 7.28 4.74
CA LEU A 39 -10.70 5.94 5.26
C LEU A 39 -9.22 5.79 5.65
N PHE A 40 -8.32 6.07 4.72
CA PHE A 40 -6.88 5.92 4.96
C PHE A 40 -6.27 6.99 5.88
N CYS A 41 -6.78 8.23 5.86
CA CYS A 41 -6.20 9.33 6.64
C CYS A 41 -6.79 9.43 8.05
N LEU A 42 -8.12 9.31 8.17
CA LEU A 42 -8.86 9.64 9.39
C LEU A 42 -9.41 8.38 10.05
N TYR A 43 -10.20 7.59 9.33
CA TYR A 43 -10.98 6.53 9.96
C TYR A 43 -10.14 5.35 10.43
N ALA A 44 -9.06 4.99 9.74
CA ALA A 44 -8.14 3.93 10.19
C ALA A 44 -7.68 4.14 11.65
N HIS A 45 -7.24 5.36 11.96
CA HIS A 45 -6.73 5.73 13.28
C HIS A 45 -7.86 6.02 14.29
N HIS A 46 -8.96 6.65 13.86
CA HIS A 46 -10.03 7.07 14.76
C HIS A 46 -11.05 5.96 15.09
N LEU A 47 -11.20 4.96 14.24
CA LEU A 47 -12.18 3.88 14.39
C LEU A 47 -11.53 2.52 14.72
N ASN A 48 -10.25 2.54 15.10
CA ASN A 48 -9.46 1.35 15.46
C ASN A 48 -9.60 0.24 14.39
N CYS A 49 -9.36 0.61 13.13
CA CYS A 49 -9.56 -0.29 12.01
C CYS A 49 -8.34 -0.39 11.09
N ALA A 50 -8.00 -1.61 10.70
CA ALA A 50 -7.03 -1.88 9.65
C ALA A 50 -7.73 -1.92 8.30
N ILE A 51 -7.20 -1.19 7.31
CA ILE A 51 -7.80 -1.07 5.99
C ILE A 51 -6.90 -1.74 4.96
N PHE A 52 -7.43 -2.78 4.32
CA PHE A 52 -6.80 -3.45 3.18
C PHE A 52 -7.50 -2.99 1.91
N ASN A 53 -6.76 -2.39 1.01
CA ASN A 53 -7.27 -2.03 -0.31
C ASN A 53 -6.51 -2.83 -1.37
N LEU A 54 -7.21 -3.77 -1.99
CA LEU A 54 -6.65 -4.69 -2.98
C LEU A 54 -6.94 -4.13 -4.37
N VAL A 55 -5.87 -3.77 -5.07
CA VAL A 55 -5.94 -3.06 -6.35
C VAL A 55 -5.12 -3.77 -7.41
N GLN A 56 -5.66 -3.87 -8.63
CA GLN A 56 -4.92 -4.39 -9.79
C GLN A 56 -3.89 -3.38 -10.32
N SER A 57 -4.10 -2.08 -10.10
CA SER A 57 -3.16 -1.02 -10.49
C SER A 57 -3.06 0.08 -9.43
N ALA A 58 -1.83 0.33 -8.97
CA ALA A 58 -1.51 1.36 -7.98
C ALA A 58 -1.73 2.81 -8.47
N PHE A 59 -1.88 3.03 -9.78
CA PHE A 59 -2.07 4.38 -10.36
C PHE A 59 -3.49 4.93 -10.14
N THR A 60 -4.44 4.05 -9.86
CA THR A 60 -5.83 4.45 -9.55
C THR A 60 -6.02 5.00 -8.14
N LEU A 61 -4.98 4.89 -7.30
CA LEU A 61 -4.99 5.49 -5.97
C LEU A 61 -4.62 6.98 -6.04
N PRO A 62 -5.33 7.85 -5.30
CA PRO A 62 -4.88 9.22 -5.08
C PRO A 62 -3.46 9.25 -4.48
N PRO A 63 -2.60 10.21 -4.85
CA PRO A 63 -1.26 10.36 -4.27
C PRO A 63 -1.27 10.45 -2.73
N THR A 64 -2.30 11.09 -2.17
CA THR A 64 -2.54 11.20 -0.72
C THR A 64 -2.73 9.85 -0.05
N THR A 65 -3.54 8.96 -0.64
CA THR A 65 -3.76 7.60 -0.13
C THR A 65 -2.46 6.82 -0.12
N ARG A 66 -1.67 6.88 -1.20
CA ARG A 66 -0.40 6.14 -1.30
C ARG A 66 0.64 6.61 -0.28
N ASN A 67 0.75 7.92 -0.05
CA ASN A 67 1.70 8.46 0.91
C ASN A 67 1.31 8.17 2.36
N ASN A 68 0.01 8.05 2.64
CA ASN A 68 -0.51 7.78 3.98
C ASN A 68 -0.67 6.27 4.27
N SER A 69 -0.50 5.40 3.28
CA SER A 69 -0.46 3.95 3.50
C SER A 69 0.77 3.57 4.31
N THR A 70 0.56 2.99 5.49
CA THR A 70 1.63 2.44 6.35
C THR A 70 2.40 1.32 5.67
N TYR A 71 1.73 0.51 4.85
CA TYR A 71 2.32 -0.60 4.13
C TYR A 71 1.83 -0.62 2.69
N ILE A 72 2.73 -0.85 1.74
CA ILE A 72 2.39 -1.08 0.33
C ILE A 72 3.02 -2.41 -0.09
N ILE A 73 2.17 -3.37 -0.47
CA ILE A 73 2.62 -4.67 -0.98
C ILE A 73 2.55 -4.61 -2.50
N LEU A 74 3.71 -4.74 -3.14
CA LEU A 74 3.87 -4.79 -4.58
C LEU A 74 4.11 -6.24 -5.01
N MET A 75 3.27 -6.72 -5.91
CA MET A 75 3.42 -8.02 -6.57
C MET A 75 3.86 -7.83 -8.02
N LYS A 76 4.27 -8.93 -8.66
CA LYS A 76 4.68 -8.92 -10.06
C LYS A 76 3.54 -8.42 -10.95
N ASN A 77 3.70 -7.21 -11.45
CA ASN A 77 2.81 -6.64 -12.45
C ASN A 77 3.38 -6.93 -13.85
N LEU A 78 2.67 -7.75 -14.63
CA LEU A 78 3.05 -8.07 -16.02
C LEU A 78 2.79 -6.91 -17.00
N SER A 79 1.95 -5.96 -16.61
CA SER A 79 1.32 -5.03 -17.55
C SER A 79 2.00 -3.67 -17.61
N ASP A 80 2.71 -3.21 -16.56
CA ASP A 80 3.30 -1.87 -16.61
C ASP A 80 4.45 -1.61 -15.62
N ALA A 81 5.69 -1.87 -16.06
CA ALA A 81 6.90 -1.48 -15.33
C ALA A 81 6.96 0.03 -15.05
N SER A 82 6.31 0.85 -15.90
CA SER A 82 6.25 2.31 -15.75
C SER A 82 5.46 2.72 -14.51
N GLN A 83 4.42 1.97 -14.13
CA GLN A 83 3.62 2.26 -12.93
C GLN A 83 4.41 2.02 -11.65
N VAL A 84 5.13 0.89 -11.59
CA VAL A 84 6.03 0.59 -10.45
C VAL A 84 7.09 1.68 -10.36
N LYS A 85 7.73 2.04 -11.48
CA LYS A 85 8.73 3.10 -11.53
C LYS A 85 8.18 4.45 -11.04
N ALA A 86 7.00 4.87 -11.48
CA ALA A 86 6.39 6.13 -11.05
C ALA A 86 6.12 6.14 -9.54
N LEU A 87 5.65 5.02 -8.98
CA LEU A 87 5.45 4.86 -7.54
C LEU A 87 6.78 4.96 -6.78
N LEU A 88 7.83 4.27 -7.25
CA LEU A 88 9.14 4.31 -6.60
C LEU A 88 9.77 5.70 -6.63
N ILE A 89 9.62 6.45 -7.73
CA ILE A 89 10.07 7.84 -7.82
C ILE A 89 9.35 8.70 -6.76
N GLN A 90 8.04 8.51 -6.57
CA GLN A 90 7.28 9.24 -5.56
C GLN A 90 7.70 8.89 -4.13
N GLN A 91 8.06 7.62 -3.86
CA GLN A 91 8.38 7.14 -2.51
C GLN A 91 9.84 7.36 -2.11
N PHE A 92 10.78 7.27 -3.07
CA PHE A 92 12.22 7.20 -2.80
C PHE A 92 13.03 8.32 -3.45
N ALA A 93 12.37 9.23 -4.19
CA ALA A 93 13.00 10.32 -4.91
C ALA A 93 14.23 9.82 -5.71
N GLU A 94 15.44 10.26 -5.39
CA GLU A 94 16.68 9.91 -6.11
C GLU A 94 17.08 8.43 -6.01
N LYS A 95 16.68 7.73 -4.93
CA LYS A 95 17.04 6.33 -4.68
C LYS A 95 16.17 5.32 -5.45
N TRP A 96 15.23 5.80 -6.26
CA TRP A 96 14.26 4.95 -6.96
C TRP A 96 14.90 3.86 -7.83
N LYS A 97 16.09 4.10 -8.39
CA LYS A 97 16.81 3.15 -9.25
C LYS A 97 17.25 1.92 -8.47
N SER A 98 17.96 2.11 -7.36
CA SER A 98 18.42 1.03 -6.47
C SER A 98 17.24 0.21 -5.95
N VAL A 99 16.10 0.86 -5.66
CA VAL A 99 14.88 0.17 -5.25
C VAL A 99 14.22 -0.61 -6.40
N PHE A 100 14.26 -0.07 -7.61
CA PHE A 100 13.73 -0.75 -8.78
C PHE A 100 14.54 -2.00 -9.13
N GLU A 101 15.85 -1.97 -8.96
CA GLU A 101 16.73 -3.14 -9.10
C GLU A 101 16.38 -4.23 -8.08
N ALA A 102 16.23 -3.86 -6.80
CA ALA A 102 15.77 -4.80 -5.77
C ALA A 102 14.38 -5.39 -6.09
N TYR A 103 13.45 -4.57 -6.58
CA TYR A 103 12.15 -5.06 -7.05
C TYR A 103 12.32 -6.08 -8.20
N GLN A 104 13.16 -5.80 -9.19
CA GLN A 104 13.40 -6.73 -10.30
C GLN A 104 14.01 -8.06 -9.83
N GLU A 105 14.94 -8.00 -8.87
CA GLU A 105 15.54 -9.19 -8.26
C GLU A 105 14.48 -10.03 -7.52
N ILE A 106 13.67 -9.41 -6.66
CA ILE A 106 12.60 -10.08 -5.92
C ILE A 106 11.59 -10.72 -6.90
N MET A 107 11.19 -9.99 -7.95
CA MET A 107 10.19 -10.45 -8.93
C MET A 107 10.74 -11.44 -9.98
N SER A 108 12.04 -11.74 -9.93
CA SER A 108 12.65 -12.79 -10.76
C SER A 108 12.10 -14.18 -10.38
N GLN A 109 11.74 -14.37 -9.11
CA GLN A 109 11.14 -15.59 -8.60
C GLN A 109 9.61 -15.54 -8.70
N PRO A 110 8.93 -16.66 -9.00
CA PRO A 110 7.48 -16.71 -9.08
C PRO A 110 6.84 -16.53 -7.70
N TYR A 111 5.64 -15.95 -7.67
CA TYR A 111 4.80 -15.74 -6.47
C TYR A 111 5.43 -14.86 -5.37
N GLN A 112 6.42 -14.04 -5.72
CA GLN A 112 7.03 -13.10 -4.78
C GLN A 112 6.26 -11.79 -4.63
N ALA A 113 6.48 -11.16 -3.47
CA ALA A 113 5.95 -9.85 -3.13
C ALA A 113 7.02 -9.01 -2.42
N MET A 114 7.03 -7.71 -2.72
CA MET A 114 7.88 -6.72 -2.08
C MET A 114 7.01 -5.82 -1.19
N LEU A 115 7.38 -5.67 0.06
CA LEU A 115 6.74 -4.76 1.00
C LEU A 115 7.54 -3.46 1.09
N ILE A 116 6.87 -2.34 0.87
CA ILE A 116 7.35 -1.01 1.22
C ILE A 116 6.76 -0.65 2.59
N ASN A 117 7.63 -0.43 3.57
CA ASN A 117 7.25 -0.11 4.94
C ASN A 117 7.34 1.40 5.22
N ASN A 118 6.19 2.05 5.26
CA ASN A 118 6.05 3.48 5.49
C ASN A 118 5.85 3.85 6.97
N ASP A 119 5.88 2.89 7.88
CA ASP A 119 5.75 3.14 9.32
C ASP A 119 6.84 4.12 9.80
N PRO A 120 6.48 5.27 10.40
CA PRO A 120 7.44 6.25 10.90
C PRO A 120 8.32 5.72 12.05
N LEU A 121 7.90 4.65 12.72
CA LEU A 121 8.65 4.02 13.81
C LEU A 121 9.56 2.88 13.33
N ALA A 122 9.46 2.48 12.06
CA ALA A 122 10.29 1.41 11.52
C ALA A 122 11.75 1.85 11.35
N HIS A 123 12.66 0.91 11.58
CA HIS A 123 14.08 1.13 11.33
C HIS A 123 14.32 1.42 9.83
N PRO A 124 15.19 2.38 9.45
CA PRO A 124 15.38 2.76 8.04
C PRO A 124 15.77 1.61 7.10
N SER A 125 16.48 0.59 7.60
CA SER A 125 16.82 -0.59 6.81
C SER A 125 15.61 -1.48 6.48
N MET A 126 14.52 -1.39 7.25
CA MET A 126 13.30 -2.18 7.05
C MET A 126 12.33 -1.53 6.06
N ARG A 127 12.78 -0.51 5.32
CA ARG A 127 11.95 0.23 4.38
C ARG A 127 11.47 -0.62 3.21
N ILE A 128 12.28 -1.59 2.78
CA ILE A 128 11.96 -2.53 1.71
C ILE A 128 12.23 -3.93 2.21
N LEU A 129 11.20 -4.77 2.20
CA LEU A 129 11.26 -6.13 2.69
C LEU A 129 10.77 -7.12 1.62
N SER A 130 11.47 -8.23 1.47
CA SER A 130 10.95 -9.45 0.82
C SER A 130 10.77 -10.55 1.86
N ASN A 131 9.98 -11.57 1.51
CA ASN A 131 9.65 -12.67 2.43
C ASN A 131 9.10 -12.16 3.78
N PHE A 132 8.34 -11.06 3.74
CA PHE A 132 7.84 -10.39 4.94
C PHE A 132 6.80 -11.20 5.73
N THR A 133 6.32 -12.31 5.16
CA THR A 133 5.47 -13.31 5.81
C THR A 133 6.25 -14.39 6.55
N ASP A 134 7.56 -14.50 6.31
CA ASP A 134 8.40 -15.52 6.93
C ASP A 134 8.92 -15.04 8.29
N MET A 135 9.43 -15.99 9.09
CA MET A 135 10.00 -15.69 10.41
C MET A 135 11.19 -14.71 10.34
N TYR A 136 11.91 -14.71 9.20
CA TYR A 136 13.08 -13.87 8.97
C TYR A 136 12.92 -13.09 7.66
N PRO A 137 12.34 -11.88 7.70
CA PRO A 137 12.21 -11.04 6.52
C PRO A 137 13.58 -10.57 6.03
N ILE A 138 13.72 -10.43 4.71
CA ILE A 138 14.97 -9.96 4.09
C ILE A 138 14.83 -8.47 3.80
N ALA A 139 15.72 -7.67 4.38
CA ALA A 139 15.78 -6.23 4.18
C ALA A 139 16.66 -5.87 2.99
N HIS A 140 16.13 -5.06 2.08
CA HIS A 140 16.84 -4.54 0.91
C HIS A 140 17.19 -3.08 1.16
N VAL A 141 18.47 -2.77 1.34
CA VAL A 141 18.93 -1.41 1.62
C VAL A 141 19.40 -0.77 0.30
N PRO A 142 18.67 0.21 -0.25
CA PRO A 142 19.09 0.88 -1.47
C PRO A 142 20.33 1.73 -1.19
N ILE A 143 21.41 1.40 -1.89
CA ILE A 143 22.69 2.11 -1.90
C ILE A 143 22.52 3.42 -2.69
#